data_AF-X1S0A0-F1
#
_entry.id   AF-X1S0A0-F1
#
_cell.length_a   1.000
_cell.length_b   1.000
_cell.length_c   1.000
_cell.angle_alpha   90.00
_cell.angle_beta   90.00
_cell.angle_gamma   90.00
#
_symmetry.space_group_name_H-M   'P 1'
#
loop_
_entity.id
_entity.type
_entity.pdbx_description
1 polymer ?
#
loop_
_entity_poly.entity_id
_entity_poly.type
_entity_poly.pdbx_seq_one_letter_code
_entity_poly.pdbx_strand_id
1 'polypeptide(L)'
;MALEDIVKRIKEKVSQEVEKIKQEADREGEEIINKARQEADKVKDELIKKATEEGEGERQRRLMRTRSEERKKLLALKRELIDKVFRQAKEKLDNLSEEEYLKWSKRLLLSNIDSGKEEILVSPRDKDLMERILVEGLDKKETRFLPELNEKERGFIIRKEGVQIDYTFSSIFSFLEEVSQEVEKIKQEADREGEEIINKARQEADKVKDELIKKATEEGEGERQRRLMRTRSEERKKILAFKRELIDKVFRQAKERLDNLSEEEYLKWSERLLLSNIDSGKEEILVSPRDKDLMERILVERLDKKETRFLPELNEKERGFIIRKEGLQIDYTFSSLFSYLEDELEIEVARILFGS
;
A
#
# COMPACT_ATOMS: atom_id res chain seq x y z
N MET A 1 -57.04 22.84 -26.17
CA MET A 1 -56.51 22.52 -27.52
C MET A 1 -55.21 23.25 -27.83
N ALA A 2 -55.17 24.59 -27.99
CA ALA A 2 -53.92 25.28 -28.39
C ALA A 2 -52.75 25.15 -27.39
N LEU A 3 -53.01 25.29 -26.08
CA LEU A 3 -51.99 25.09 -25.04
C LEU A 3 -51.47 23.64 -24.95
N GLU A 4 -52.34 22.66 -25.18
CA GLU A 4 -52.00 21.22 -25.08
C GLU A 4 -51.05 20.78 -26.20
N ASP A 5 -51.25 21.26 -27.43
CA ASP A 5 -50.37 20.99 -28.56
C ASP A 5 -49.00 21.66 -28.42
N ILE A 6 -48.96 22.85 -27.83
CA ILE A 6 -47.72 23.56 -27.48
C ILE A 6 -46.94 22.75 -26.44
N VAL A 7 -47.60 22.31 -25.37
CA VAL A 7 -47.00 21.46 -24.32
C VAL A 7 -46.49 20.14 -24.92
N LYS A 8 -47.24 19.51 -25.83
CA LYS A 8 -46.84 18.25 -26.47
C LYS A 8 -45.58 18.40 -27.33
N ARG A 9 -45.48 19.45 -28.16
CA ARG A 9 -44.28 19.70 -28.98
C ARG A 9 -43.06 20.09 -28.13
N ILE A 10 -43.25 20.74 -26.98
CA ILE A 10 -42.16 20.99 -26.02
C ILE A 10 -41.66 19.66 -25.46
N LYS A 11 -42.58 18.82 -24.98
CA LYS A 11 -42.25 17.50 -24.42
C LYS A 11 -41.41 16.67 -25.40
N GLU A 12 -41.79 16.60 -26.67
CA GLU A 12 -41.07 15.81 -27.69
C GLU A 12 -39.66 16.35 -28.00
N LYS A 13 -39.51 17.66 -28.23
CA LYS A 13 -38.19 18.26 -28.54
C LYS A 13 -37.23 18.16 -27.36
N VAL A 14 -37.73 18.43 -26.16
CA VAL A 14 -36.90 18.39 -24.96
C VAL A 14 -36.50 16.95 -24.64
N SER A 15 -37.41 15.98 -24.77
CA SER A 15 -37.08 14.57 -24.56
C SER A 15 -35.91 14.09 -25.45
N GLN A 16 -35.86 14.52 -26.71
CA GLN A 16 -34.74 14.19 -27.61
C GLN A 16 -33.42 14.88 -27.23
N GLU A 17 -33.46 16.14 -26.80
CA GLU A 17 -32.26 16.84 -26.29
C GLU A 17 -31.74 16.16 -25.02
N VAL A 18 -32.63 15.81 -24.08
CA VAL A 18 -32.25 15.14 -22.84
C VAL A 18 -31.59 13.80 -23.09
N GLU A 19 -32.15 12.99 -24.01
CA GLU A 19 -31.58 11.67 -24.29
C GLU A 19 -30.18 11.76 -24.90
N LYS A 20 -29.95 12.70 -25.84
CA LYS A 20 -28.61 12.91 -26.41
C LYS A 20 -27.60 13.34 -25.35
N ILE A 21 -27.98 14.30 -24.50
CA ILE A 21 -27.04 14.82 -23.51
C ILE A 21 -26.79 13.79 -22.41
N LYS A 22 -27.80 12.99 -22.04
CA LYS A 22 -27.63 11.86 -21.13
C LYS A 22 -26.62 10.86 -21.67
N GLN A 23 -26.72 10.48 -22.95
CA GLN A 23 -25.76 9.56 -23.58
C GLN A 23 -24.33 10.12 -23.59
N GLU A 24 -24.17 11.42 -23.85
CA GLU A 24 -22.88 12.09 -23.81
C GLU A 24 -22.31 12.13 -22.39
N ALA A 25 -23.13 12.51 -21.40
CA ALA A 25 -22.75 12.54 -20.00
C ALA A 25 -22.41 11.15 -19.44
N ASP A 26 -23.16 10.11 -19.82
CA ASP A 26 -22.90 8.72 -19.43
C ASP A 26 -21.56 8.26 -20.02
N ARG A 27 -21.29 8.57 -21.30
CA ARG A 27 -20.01 8.24 -21.95
C ARG A 27 -18.83 8.94 -21.30
N GLU A 28 -18.93 10.25 -21.05
CA GLU A 28 -17.88 11.00 -20.35
C GLU A 28 -17.67 10.48 -18.92
N GLY A 29 -18.76 10.14 -18.22
CA GLY A 29 -18.74 9.53 -16.90
C GLY A 29 -17.99 8.20 -16.90
N GLU A 30 -18.29 7.33 -17.86
CA GLU A 30 -17.58 6.05 -18.04
C GLU A 30 -16.08 6.26 -18.31
N GLU A 31 -15.70 7.21 -19.16
CA GLU A 31 -14.30 7.52 -19.43
C GLU A 31 -13.57 8.03 -18.18
N ILE A 32 -14.20 8.90 -17.39
CA ILE A 32 -13.66 9.40 -16.12
C ILE A 32 -13.50 8.25 -15.12
N ILE A 33 -14.51 7.39 -14.96
CA ILE A 33 -14.45 6.22 -14.07
C ILE A 33 -13.32 5.28 -14.51
N ASN A 34 -13.18 5.02 -15.81
CA ASN A 34 -12.15 4.12 -16.32
C ASN A 34 -10.74 4.66 -16.10
N LYS A 35 -10.51 5.96 -16.32
CA LYS A 35 -9.23 6.61 -15.97
C LYS A 35 -8.96 6.53 -14.48
N ALA A 36 -9.95 6.84 -13.64
CA ALA A 36 -9.82 6.75 -12.20
C ALA A 36 -9.53 5.32 -11.72
N ARG A 37 -10.10 4.28 -12.35
CA ARG A 37 -9.76 2.87 -12.10
C ARG A 37 -8.30 2.60 -12.41
N GLN A 38 -7.83 2.96 -13.60
CA GLN A 38 -6.43 2.73 -13.99
C GLN A 38 -5.45 3.43 -13.05
N GLU A 39 -5.72 4.68 -12.66
CA GLU A 39 -4.88 5.40 -11.70
C GLU A 39 -4.94 4.81 -10.29
N ALA A 40 -6.11 4.36 -9.84
CA ALA A 40 -6.28 3.71 -8.56
C ALA A 40 -5.53 2.36 -8.51
N ASP A 41 -5.59 1.59 -9.60
CA ASP A 41 -4.86 0.33 -9.77
C ASP A 41 -3.35 0.59 -9.73
N LYS A 42 -2.85 1.61 -10.46
CA LYS A 42 -1.42 2.00 -10.41
C LYS A 42 -0.94 2.33 -9.00
N VAL A 43 -1.72 3.10 -8.23
CA VAL A 43 -1.35 3.45 -6.85
C VAL A 43 -1.33 2.23 -5.95
N LYS A 44 -2.30 1.32 -6.09
CA LYS A 44 -2.30 0.03 -5.38
C LYS A 44 -1.03 -0.77 -5.71
N ASP A 45 -0.70 -0.88 -7.00
CA ASP A 45 0.44 -1.65 -7.46
C ASP A 45 1.77 -1.04 -6.99
N GLU A 46 1.90 0.28 -6.98
CA GLU A 46 3.08 1.00 -6.45
C GLU A 46 3.28 0.75 -4.94
N LEU A 47 2.21 0.76 -4.15
CA LEU A 47 2.28 0.45 -2.72
C LEU A 47 2.75 -0.99 -2.47
N ILE A 48 2.17 -1.96 -3.19
CA ILE A 48 2.56 -3.37 -3.10
C ILE A 48 4.01 -3.56 -3.53
N LYS A 49 4.43 -2.92 -4.63
CA LYS A 49 5.80 -2.98 -5.11
C LYS A 49 6.79 -2.46 -4.06
N LYS A 50 6.53 -1.29 -3.50
CA LYS A 50 7.38 -0.68 -2.46
C LYS A 50 7.48 -1.58 -1.22
N ALA A 51 6.36 -2.11 -0.74
CA ALA A 51 6.35 -3.03 0.39
C ALA A 51 7.10 -4.35 0.09
N THR A 52 7.03 -4.83 -1.15
CA THR A 52 7.79 -6.02 -1.58
C THR A 52 9.29 -5.75 -1.56
N GLU A 53 9.74 -4.62 -2.12
CA GLU A 53 11.16 -4.21 -2.10
C GLU A 53 11.67 -4.01 -0.67
N GLU A 54 10.88 -3.34 0.19
CA GLU A 54 11.20 -3.12 1.60
C GLU A 54 11.28 -4.44 2.38
N GLY A 55 10.30 -5.32 2.21
CA GLY A 55 10.25 -6.63 2.85
C GLY A 55 11.39 -7.55 2.42
N GLU A 56 11.79 -7.51 1.14
CA GLU A 56 12.97 -8.23 0.65
C GLU A 56 14.26 -7.67 1.24
N GLY A 57 14.39 -6.34 1.30
CA GLY A 57 15.52 -5.68 1.95
C GLY A 57 15.64 -6.04 3.42
N GLU A 58 14.53 -6.03 4.17
CA GLU A 58 14.53 -6.42 5.59
C GLU A 58 14.89 -7.89 5.77
N ARG A 59 14.31 -8.77 4.94
CA ARG A 59 14.61 -10.20 4.94
C ARG A 59 16.09 -10.45 4.73
N GLN A 60 16.70 -9.82 3.72
CA GLN A 60 18.13 -9.96 3.44
C GLN A 60 18.98 -9.46 4.61
N ARG A 61 18.68 -8.27 5.16
CA ARG A 61 19.41 -7.72 6.32
C ARG A 61 19.34 -8.64 7.53
N ARG A 62 18.16 -9.19 7.84
CA ARG A 62 17.98 -10.12 8.96
C ARG A 62 18.80 -11.39 8.76
N LEU A 63 18.75 -11.99 7.57
CA LEU A 63 19.54 -13.18 7.25
C LEU A 63 21.05 -12.93 7.30
N MET A 64 21.52 -11.79 6.79
CA MET A 64 22.94 -11.42 6.86
C MET A 64 23.40 -11.26 8.32
N ARG A 65 22.57 -10.60 9.15
CA ARG A 65 22.86 -10.44 10.58
C ARG A 65 22.93 -11.78 11.30
N THR A 66 21.93 -12.65 11.11
CA THR A 66 21.92 -13.99 11.71
C THR A 66 23.11 -14.82 11.27
N ARG A 67 23.46 -14.82 9.97
CA ARG A 67 24.66 -15.52 9.46
C ARG A 67 25.95 -14.98 10.07
N SER A 68 26.05 -13.67 10.27
CA SER A 68 27.22 -13.05 10.90
C SER A 68 27.33 -13.44 12.38
N GLU A 69 26.22 -13.45 13.10
CA GLU A 69 26.15 -13.87 14.50
C GLU A 69 26.46 -15.36 14.67
N GLU A 70 25.90 -16.22 13.81
CA GLU A 70 26.19 -17.66 13.76
C GLU A 70 27.68 -17.90 13.47
N ARG A 71 28.25 -17.26 12.44
CA ARG A 71 29.68 -17.37 12.13
C ARG A 71 30.57 -16.96 13.30
N LYS A 72 30.21 -15.91 14.04
CA LYS A 72 30.94 -15.49 15.24
C LYS A 72 30.89 -16.54 16.35
N LYS A 73 29.71 -17.14 16.59
CA LYS A 73 29.54 -18.23 17.58
C LYS A 73 30.35 -19.46 17.18
N LEU A 74 30.27 -19.87 15.92
CA LEU A 74 31.03 -21.01 15.40
C LEU A 74 32.55 -20.80 15.55
N LEU A 75 33.05 -19.59 15.26
CA LEU A 75 34.46 -19.26 15.45
C LEU A 75 34.87 -19.27 16.93
N ALA A 76 34.01 -18.79 17.84
CA ALA A 76 34.28 -18.83 19.27
C ALA A 76 34.36 -20.27 19.79
N LEU A 77 33.40 -21.11 19.40
CA LEU A 77 33.38 -22.52 19.75
C LEU A 77 34.63 -23.24 19.23
N LYS A 78 35.00 -23.03 17.96
CA LYS A 78 36.24 -23.61 17.39
C LYS A 78 37.48 -23.26 18.22
N ARG A 79 37.61 -22.01 18.65
CA ARG A 79 38.75 -21.58 19.50
C ARG A 79 38.75 -22.26 20.85
N GLU A 80 37.60 -22.28 21.54
CA GLU A 80 37.47 -22.92 22.86
C GLU A 80 37.82 -24.42 22.81
N LEU A 81 37.42 -25.10 21.74
CA LEU A 81 37.71 -26.51 21.54
C LEU A 81 39.19 -26.79 21.30
N ILE A 82 39.82 -25.97 20.46
CA ILE A 82 41.27 -26.03 20.24
C ILE A 82 41.95 -25.86 21.60
N ASP A 83 41.65 -24.79 22.33
CA ASP A 83 42.23 -24.52 23.65
C ASP A 83 42.06 -25.69 24.64
N LYS A 84 40.90 -26.35 24.61
CA LYS A 84 40.61 -27.53 25.46
C LYS A 84 41.46 -28.74 25.07
N VAL A 85 41.54 -29.08 23.78
CA VAL A 85 42.34 -30.20 23.29
C VAL A 85 43.81 -29.97 23.61
N PHE A 86 44.32 -28.77 23.40
CA PHE A 86 45.68 -28.39 23.76
C PHE A 86 45.96 -28.56 25.25
N ARG A 87 45.06 -28.06 26.09
CA ARG A 87 45.20 -28.17 27.54
C ARG A 87 45.27 -29.64 27.98
N GLN A 88 44.38 -30.48 27.46
CA GLN A 88 44.35 -31.91 27.78
C GLN A 88 45.59 -32.66 27.26
N ALA A 89 46.05 -32.33 26.05
CA ALA A 89 47.26 -32.94 25.48
C ALA A 89 48.50 -32.54 26.30
N LYS A 90 48.60 -31.25 26.66
CA LYS A 90 49.65 -30.74 27.53
C LYS A 90 49.66 -31.40 28.90
N GLU A 91 48.50 -31.47 29.55
CA GLU A 91 48.37 -32.12 30.86
C GLU A 91 48.78 -33.61 30.81
N LYS A 92 48.45 -34.33 29.73
CA LYS A 92 48.90 -35.73 29.57
C LYS A 92 50.40 -35.85 29.40
N LEU A 93 51.04 -34.96 28.63
CA LEU A 93 52.49 -34.99 28.42
C LEU A 93 53.28 -34.52 29.65
N ASP A 94 52.79 -33.50 30.36
CA ASP A 94 53.40 -33.00 31.60
C ASP A 94 53.35 -34.05 32.72
N ASN A 95 52.35 -34.94 32.71
CA ASN A 95 52.17 -36.01 33.70
C ASN A 95 52.76 -37.37 33.28
N LEU A 96 53.52 -37.45 32.18
CA LEU A 96 54.24 -38.68 31.85
C LEU A 96 55.23 -39.02 32.96
N SER A 97 55.20 -40.27 33.43
CA SER A 97 56.24 -40.76 34.34
C SER A 97 57.61 -40.76 33.64
N GLU A 98 58.70 -40.70 34.43
CA GLU A 98 60.06 -40.76 33.87
C GLU A 98 60.26 -41.99 32.98
N GLU A 99 59.73 -43.15 33.39
CA GLU A 99 59.83 -44.40 32.63
C GLU A 99 59.10 -44.33 31.29
N GLU A 100 57.88 -43.77 31.26
CA GLU A 100 57.10 -43.61 30.03
C GLU A 100 57.75 -42.63 29.07
N TYR A 101 58.26 -41.52 29.60
CA TYR A 101 58.98 -40.51 28.81
C TYR A 101 60.26 -41.10 28.20
N LEU A 102 61.07 -41.80 29.01
CA LEU A 102 62.28 -42.47 28.54
C LEU A 102 61.97 -43.55 27.51
N LYS A 103 60.95 -44.38 27.73
CA LYS A 103 60.53 -45.43 26.79
C LYS A 103 60.09 -44.84 25.45
N TRP A 104 59.32 -43.77 25.48
CA TRP A 104 58.88 -43.04 24.29
C TRP A 104 60.06 -42.44 23.54
N SER A 105 60.93 -41.70 24.24
CA SER A 105 62.14 -41.07 23.69
C SER A 105 63.08 -42.10 23.09
N LYS A 106 63.37 -43.19 23.81
CA LYS A 106 64.23 -44.28 23.35
C LYS A 106 63.72 -44.89 22.05
N ARG A 107 62.42 -45.16 21.94
CA ARG A 107 61.82 -45.72 20.72
C ARG A 107 62.05 -44.82 19.51
N LEU A 108 61.82 -43.51 19.66
CA LEU A 108 61.94 -42.53 18.58
C LEU A 108 63.40 -42.23 18.22
N LEU A 109 64.29 -42.19 19.21
CA LEU A 109 65.72 -42.05 18.97
C LEU A 109 66.25 -43.27 18.21
N LEU A 110 65.92 -44.50 18.64
CA LEU A 110 66.34 -45.72 17.95
C LEU A 110 65.82 -45.83 16.51
N SER A 111 64.64 -45.29 16.21
CA SER A 111 64.09 -45.32 14.85
C SER A 111 64.75 -44.31 13.90
N ASN A 112 65.46 -43.29 14.42
CA ASN A 112 65.99 -42.18 13.63
C ASN A 112 67.52 -42.02 13.72
N ILE A 113 68.17 -42.68 14.68
CA ILE A 113 69.64 -42.69 14.83
C ILE A 113 70.19 -43.90 14.06
N ASP A 114 70.84 -43.66 12.93
CA ASP A 114 71.40 -44.69 12.03
C ASP A 114 72.94 -44.68 12.03
N SER A 115 73.58 -43.50 12.14
CA SER A 115 75.04 -43.32 12.01
C SER A 115 75.81 -43.30 13.33
N GLY A 116 75.14 -42.94 14.43
CA GLY A 116 75.76 -42.83 15.76
C GLY A 116 76.57 -41.57 16.00
N LYS A 117 76.47 -40.57 15.10
CA LYS A 117 77.13 -39.26 15.18
C LYS A 117 76.14 -38.11 15.37
N GLU A 118 74.88 -38.43 15.62
CA GLU A 118 73.79 -37.47 15.74
C GLU A 118 73.93 -36.65 17.03
N GLU A 119 73.66 -35.35 16.91
CA GLU A 119 73.49 -34.45 18.04
C GLU A 119 72.02 -34.43 18.44
N ILE A 120 71.73 -34.74 19.70
CA ILE A 120 70.38 -34.72 20.26
C ILE A 120 70.27 -33.51 21.17
N LEU A 121 69.54 -32.50 20.72
CA LEU A 121 69.29 -31.32 21.53
C LEU A 121 68.15 -31.62 22.49
N VAL A 122 68.38 -31.32 23.76
CA VAL A 122 67.44 -31.50 24.87
C VAL A 122 67.40 -30.24 25.73
N SER A 123 66.40 -30.11 26.61
CA SER A 123 66.45 -29.07 27.63
C SER A 123 67.48 -29.41 28.70
N PRO A 124 68.07 -28.41 29.38
CA PRO A 124 68.97 -28.63 30.52
C PRO A 124 68.37 -29.56 31.59
N ARG A 125 67.05 -29.50 31.80
CA ARG A 125 66.31 -30.32 32.76
C ARG A 125 66.24 -31.80 32.35
N ASP A 126 66.08 -32.07 31.06
CA ASP A 126 65.91 -33.44 30.57
C ASP A 126 67.23 -34.13 30.24
N LYS A 127 68.35 -33.39 30.23
CA LYS A 127 69.66 -33.90 29.82
C LYS A 127 70.08 -35.16 30.59
N ASP A 128 70.19 -35.07 31.91
CA ASP A 128 70.66 -36.19 32.74
C ASP A 128 69.72 -37.39 32.67
N LEU A 129 68.41 -37.14 32.52
CA LEU A 129 67.39 -38.17 32.34
C LEU A 129 67.60 -38.89 30.99
N MET A 130 67.73 -38.14 29.91
CA MET A 130 67.87 -38.66 28.55
C MET A 130 69.21 -39.36 28.30
N GLU A 131 70.29 -38.95 28.99
CA GLU A 131 71.58 -39.65 28.94
C GLU A 131 71.49 -41.11 29.44
N ARG A 132 70.52 -41.45 30.31
CA ARG A 132 70.26 -42.85 30.72
C ARG A 132 69.94 -43.76 29.54
N ILE A 133 69.36 -43.21 28.46
CA ILE A 133 69.02 -43.97 27.25
C ILE A 133 70.29 -44.51 26.55
N LEU A 134 71.42 -43.79 26.66
CA LEU A 134 72.71 -44.25 26.12
C LEU A 134 73.20 -45.52 26.81
N VAL A 135 73.06 -45.56 28.13
CA VAL A 135 73.53 -46.67 28.97
C VAL A 135 72.71 -47.95 28.72
N GLU A 136 71.43 -47.81 28.37
CA GLU A 136 70.48 -48.92 28.28
C GLU A 136 70.28 -49.50 26.86
N GLY A 137 71.11 -49.16 25.88
CA GLY A 137 71.11 -49.87 24.59
C GLY A 137 71.31 -49.06 23.30
N LEU A 138 71.76 -47.81 23.37
CA LEU A 138 72.32 -47.13 22.19
C LEU A 138 73.83 -47.42 22.14
N ASP A 139 74.23 -48.53 21.51
CA ASP A 139 75.65 -48.89 21.31
C ASP A 139 76.30 -48.05 20.19
N LYS A 140 76.23 -46.72 20.35
CA LYS A 140 76.67 -45.73 19.37
C LYS A 140 77.46 -44.64 20.11
N LYS A 141 78.78 -44.88 20.21
CA LYS A 141 79.72 -44.17 21.09
C LYS A 141 79.91 -42.68 20.82
N GLU A 142 79.37 -42.14 19.73
CA GLU A 142 79.56 -40.73 19.32
C GLU A 142 78.30 -39.86 19.39
N THR A 143 77.13 -40.43 19.73
CA THR A 143 75.89 -39.66 19.93
C THR A 143 76.01 -38.76 21.17
N ARG A 144 75.63 -37.48 21.06
CA ARG A 144 75.75 -36.51 22.15
C ARG A 144 74.42 -35.85 22.48
N PHE A 145 74.13 -35.72 23.76
CA PHE A 145 73.02 -34.91 24.25
C PHE A 145 73.51 -33.49 24.57
N LEU A 146 72.94 -32.50 23.87
CA LEU A 146 73.30 -31.09 24.00
C LEU A 146 72.17 -30.32 24.68
N PRO A 147 72.40 -29.63 25.81
CA PRO A 147 71.37 -28.87 26.52
C PRO A 147 71.11 -27.51 25.84
N GLU A 148 70.72 -27.53 24.57
CA GLU A 148 70.52 -26.33 23.74
C GLU A 148 69.05 -25.86 23.63
N LEU A 149 68.09 -26.65 24.14
CA LEU A 149 66.69 -26.22 24.15
C LEU A 149 66.38 -25.31 25.34
N ASN A 150 65.24 -24.62 25.26
CA ASN A 150 64.69 -23.83 26.37
C ASN A 150 64.51 -24.72 27.62
N GLU A 151 64.80 -24.20 28.82
CA GLU A 151 64.66 -24.90 30.10
C GLU A 151 63.26 -25.50 30.34
N LYS A 152 62.23 -24.84 29.80
CA LYS A 152 60.82 -25.28 29.91
C LYS A 152 60.39 -26.25 28.81
N GLU A 153 61.22 -26.46 27.79
CA GLU A 153 60.90 -27.37 26.68
C GLU A 153 61.13 -28.82 27.09
N ARG A 154 60.30 -29.72 26.55
CA ARG A 154 60.36 -31.17 26.76
C ARG A 154 60.44 -31.85 25.40
N GLY A 155 60.95 -33.08 25.35
CA GLY A 155 61.28 -33.75 24.09
C GLY A 155 62.68 -33.38 23.60
N PHE A 156 62.94 -33.57 22.31
CA PHE A 156 64.29 -33.43 21.75
C PHE A 156 64.28 -33.11 20.26
N ILE A 157 65.39 -32.57 19.76
CA ILE A 157 65.64 -32.39 18.33
C ILE A 157 66.85 -33.25 17.92
N ILE A 158 66.70 -34.05 16.86
CA ILE A 158 67.81 -34.83 16.30
C ILE A 158 68.42 -34.01 15.16
N ARG A 159 69.73 -33.75 15.23
CA ARG A 159 70.49 -33.05 14.18
C ARG A 159 71.53 -33.99 13.56
N LYS A 160 71.47 -34.14 12.23
CA LYS A 160 72.39 -34.98 11.45
C LYS A 160 72.63 -34.38 10.06
N GLU A 161 73.89 -34.17 9.67
CA GLU A 161 74.28 -33.84 8.28
C GLU A 161 73.45 -32.71 7.62
N GLY A 162 73.12 -31.66 8.38
CA GLY A 162 72.32 -30.53 7.88
C GLY A 162 70.79 -30.73 7.94
N VAL A 163 70.32 -31.90 8.37
CA VAL A 163 68.90 -32.21 8.62
C VAL A 163 68.61 -32.10 10.12
N GLN A 164 67.44 -31.52 10.45
CA GLN A 164 66.91 -31.47 11.81
C GLN A 164 65.52 -32.09 11.85
N ILE A 165 65.29 -32.98 12.81
CA ILE A 165 64.00 -33.59 13.08
C ILE A 165 63.57 -33.20 14.49
N ASP A 166 62.48 -32.45 14.58
CA ASP A 166 62.00 -31.84 15.82
C ASP A 166 60.90 -32.70 16.48
N TYR A 167 61.26 -33.35 17.58
CA TYR A 167 60.35 -34.09 18.47
C TYR A 167 60.12 -33.37 19.80
N THR A 168 60.28 -32.04 19.83
CA THR A 168 59.87 -31.25 20.99
C THR A 168 58.37 -31.36 21.21
N PHE A 169 57.95 -31.27 22.46
CA PHE A 169 56.54 -31.30 22.79
C PHE A 169 55.82 -30.13 22.10
N SER A 170 56.44 -28.95 22.06
CA SER A 170 55.95 -27.80 21.29
C SER A 170 55.68 -28.12 19.81
N SER A 171 56.60 -28.80 19.12
CA SER A 171 56.43 -29.23 17.72
C SER A 171 55.32 -30.27 17.55
N ILE A 172 55.29 -31.28 18.43
CA ILE A 172 54.26 -32.33 18.43
C ILE A 172 52.87 -31.72 18.67
N PHE A 173 52.76 -30.74 19.57
CA PHE A 173 51.52 -30.03 19.83
C PHE A 173 51.03 -29.24 18.63
N SER A 174 51.93 -28.54 17.92
CA SER A 174 51.60 -27.84 16.67
C SER A 174 51.11 -28.82 15.59
N PHE A 175 51.61 -30.05 15.55
CA PHE A 175 51.16 -31.06 14.59
C PHE A 175 49.82 -31.72 14.99
N LEU A 176 49.61 -31.97 16.30
CA LEU A 176 48.34 -32.54 16.80
C LEU A 176 47.15 -31.57 16.68
N GLU A 177 47.44 -30.26 16.61
CA GLU A 177 46.53 -29.20 16.19
C GLU A 177 45.79 -29.54 14.89
N GLU A 178 46.44 -30.28 13.99
CA GLU A 178 45.97 -30.53 12.64
C GLU A 178 45.10 -31.81 12.47
N VAL A 179 45.01 -32.72 13.47
CA VAL A 179 44.61 -34.13 13.21
C VAL A 179 43.46 -34.72 14.08
N SER A 180 42.82 -33.99 15.00
CA SER A 180 41.85 -34.62 15.94
C SER A 180 40.44 -34.93 15.38
N GLN A 181 39.94 -36.16 15.59
CA GLN A 181 38.57 -36.62 15.28
C GLN A 181 37.47 -35.98 16.17
N GLU A 182 37.84 -35.54 17.37
CA GLU A 182 36.91 -34.88 18.31
C GLU A 182 36.53 -33.49 17.79
N VAL A 183 37.43 -32.84 17.05
CA VAL A 183 37.15 -31.60 16.31
C VAL A 183 36.07 -31.82 15.26
N GLU A 184 36.05 -32.98 14.58
CA GLU A 184 35.07 -33.25 13.53
C GLU A 184 33.65 -33.48 14.07
N LYS A 185 33.50 -34.19 15.19
CA LYS A 185 32.18 -34.38 15.82
C LYS A 185 31.57 -33.07 16.27
N ILE A 186 32.37 -32.21 16.89
CA ILE A 186 31.86 -30.96 17.43
C ILE A 186 31.61 -29.94 16.31
N LYS A 187 32.42 -29.98 15.24
CA LYS A 187 32.12 -29.24 14.01
C LYS A 187 30.77 -29.64 13.43
N GLN A 188 30.46 -30.94 13.34
CA GLN A 188 29.16 -31.41 12.85
C GLN A 188 27.98 -30.94 13.71
N GLU A 189 28.13 -30.96 15.04
CA GLU A 189 27.10 -30.47 15.96
C GLU A 189 26.88 -28.97 15.81
N ALA A 190 27.96 -28.19 15.74
CA ALA A 190 27.91 -26.75 15.55
C ALA A 190 27.32 -26.36 14.18
N ASP A 191 27.67 -27.09 13.12
CA ASP A 191 27.10 -26.88 11.78
C ASP A 191 25.58 -27.14 11.80
N ARG A 192 25.13 -28.21 12.47
CA ARG A 192 23.71 -28.53 12.62
C ARG A 192 22.93 -27.46 13.39
N GLU A 193 23.44 -27.02 14.53
CA GLU A 193 22.82 -25.93 15.30
C GLU A 193 22.76 -24.63 14.49
N GLY A 194 23.83 -24.32 13.75
CA GLY A 194 23.90 -23.17 12.84
C GLY A 194 22.82 -23.23 11.76
N GLU A 195 22.62 -24.40 11.14
CA GLU A 195 21.56 -24.62 10.15
C GLU A 195 20.16 -24.41 10.74
N GLU A 196 19.88 -24.93 11.94
CA GLU A 196 18.58 -24.75 12.61
C GLU A 196 18.30 -23.27 12.92
N ILE A 197 19.30 -22.52 13.38
CA ILE A 197 19.20 -21.08 13.65
C ILE A 197 18.92 -20.31 12.35
N ILE A 198 19.65 -20.64 11.27
CA ILE A 198 19.45 -19.99 9.97
C ILE A 198 18.05 -20.30 9.41
N ASN A 199 17.56 -21.53 9.57
CA ASN A 199 16.24 -21.92 9.09
C ASN A 199 15.11 -21.21 9.86
N LYS A 200 15.21 -21.11 11.18
CA LYS A 200 14.25 -20.33 11.99
C LYS A 200 14.24 -18.86 11.59
N ALA A 201 15.43 -18.27 11.44
CA ALA A 201 15.55 -16.88 11.01
C ALA A 201 14.99 -16.64 9.60
N ARG A 202 15.13 -17.60 8.67
CA ARG A 202 14.47 -17.55 7.34
C ARG A 202 12.96 -17.52 7.48
N GLN A 203 12.38 -18.44 8.25
CA GLN A 203 10.93 -18.50 8.44
C GLN A 203 10.37 -17.22 9.07
N GLU A 204 11.04 -16.67 10.08
CA GLU A 204 10.63 -15.41 10.70
C GLU A 204 10.77 -14.21 9.77
N ALA A 205 11.85 -14.16 8.98
CA ALA A 205 12.07 -13.11 7.99
C ALA A 205 11.02 -13.17 6.86
N ASP A 206 10.66 -14.38 6.42
CA ASP A 206 9.60 -14.59 5.43
C ASP A 206 8.24 -14.13 5.98
N LYS A 207 7.90 -14.49 7.23
CA LYS A 207 6.65 -14.01 7.89
C LYS A 207 6.56 -12.49 7.93
N VAL A 208 7.64 -11.80 8.31
CA VAL A 208 7.65 -10.33 8.36
C VAL A 208 7.48 -9.72 6.97
N LYS A 209 8.15 -10.28 5.95
CA LYS A 209 7.95 -9.88 4.55
C LYS A 209 6.48 -10.04 4.14
N ASP A 210 5.89 -11.20 4.43
CA ASP A 210 4.50 -11.50 4.05
C ASP A 210 3.50 -10.58 4.77
N GLU A 211 3.72 -10.27 6.05
CA GLU A 211 2.89 -9.32 6.81
C GLU A 211 2.95 -7.90 6.24
N LEU A 212 4.13 -7.43 5.82
CA LEU A 212 4.30 -6.13 5.17
C LEU A 212 3.54 -6.07 3.84
N ILE A 213 3.69 -7.09 3.00
CA ILE A 213 2.98 -7.18 1.72
C ILE A 213 1.47 -7.24 1.92
N LYS A 214 1.01 -8.01 2.92
CA LYS A 214 -0.41 -8.12 3.26
C LYS A 214 -1.00 -6.77 3.66
N LYS A 215 -0.35 -6.04 4.58
CA LYS A 215 -0.80 -4.69 4.99
C LYS A 215 -0.85 -3.72 3.81
N ALA A 216 0.19 -3.69 2.98
CA ALA A 216 0.22 -2.84 1.81
C ALA A 216 -0.89 -3.20 0.79
N THR A 217 -1.22 -4.48 0.66
CA THR A 217 -2.32 -4.94 -0.18
C THR A 217 -3.67 -4.46 0.34
N GLU A 218 -3.94 -4.62 1.64
CA GLU A 218 -5.17 -4.14 2.29
C GLU A 218 -5.29 -2.60 2.21
N GLU A 219 -4.20 -1.88 2.46
CA GLU A 219 -4.14 -0.42 2.34
C GLU A 219 -4.38 0.05 0.90
N GLY A 220 -3.71 -0.58 -0.07
CA GLY A 220 -3.86 -0.28 -1.49
C GLY A 220 -5.29 -0.55 -2.00
N GLU A 221 -5.93 -1.63 -1.54
CA GLU A 221 -7.34 -1.90 -1.84
C GLU A 221 -8.29 -0.88 -1.23
N GLY A 222 -8.05 -0.49 0.02
CA GLY A 222 -8.81 0.57 0.67
C GLY A 222 -8.68 1.90 -0.06
N GLU A 223 -7.47 2.29 -0.46
CA GLU A 223 -7.22 3.53 -1.20
C GLU A 223 -7.86 3.51 -2.58
N ARG A 224 -7.76 2.38 -3.29
CA ARG A 224 -8.43 2.16 -4.56
C ARG A 224 -9.94 2.36 -4.43
N GLN A 225 -10.55 1.74 -3.42
CA GLN A 225 -11.99 1.83 -3.19
C GLN A 225 -12.42 3.27 -2.87
N ARG A 226 -11.68 3.97 -1.99
CA ARG A 226 -11.95 5.38 -1.64
C ARG A 226 -11.90 6.29 -2.86
N ARG A 227 -10.86 6.15 -3.70
CA ARG A 227 -10.72 6.95 -4.93
C ARG A 227 -11.89 6.73 -5.87
N LEU A 228 -12.28 5.47 -6.12
CA LEU A 228 -13.42 5.14 -6.98
C LEU A 228 -14.74 5.68 -6.43
N MET A 229 -14.97 5.59 -5.11
CA MET A 229 -16.16 6.16 -4.48
C MET A 229 -16.22 7.68 -4.64
N ARG A 230 -15.09 8.36 -4.46
CA ARG A 230 -14.99 9.81 -4.63
C ARG A 230 -15.32 10.21 -6.07
N THR A 231 -14.69 9.57 -7.06
CA THR A 231 -14.96 9.85 -8.48
C THR A 231 -16.42 9.61 -8.84
N ARG A 232 -17.02 8.49 -8.41
CA ARG A 232 -18.45 8.21 -8.64
C ARG A 232 -19.36 9.25 -7.97
N SER A 233 -18.99 9.76 -6.80
CA SER A 233 -19.74 10.81 -6.12
C SER A 233 -19.68 12.12 -6.88
N GLU A 234 -18.49 12.50 -7.38
CA GLU A 234 -18.30 13.70 -8.20
C GLU A 234 -19.06 13.62 -9.53
N GLU A 235 -19.03 12.47 -10.20
CA GLU A 235 -19.83 12.20 -11.40
C GLU A 235 -21.34 12.33 -11.13
N ARG A 236 -21.85 11.69 -10.06
CA ARG A 236 -23.27 11.82 -9.68
C ARG A 236 -23.67 13.26 -9.40
N LYS A 237 -22.80 14.05 -8.75
CA LYS A 237 -23.05 15.47 -8.52
C LYS A 237 -23.16 16.26 -9.83
N LYS A 238 -22.30 15.97 -10.80
CA LYS A 238 -22.36 16.59 -12.14
C LYS A 238 -23.66 16.23 -12.86
N ILE A 239 -24.03 14.95 -12.88
CA ILE A 239 -25.29 14.48 -13.48
C ILE A 239 -26.48 15.17 -12.81
N LEU A 240 -26.51 15.26 -11.48
CA LEU A 240 -27.61 15.89 -10.76
C LEU A 240 -27.70 17.40 -11.04
N ALA A 241 -26.55 18.10 -11.07
CA ALA A 241 -26.51 19.53 -11.41
C ALA A 241 -27.05 19.76 -12.83
N PHE A 242 -26.66 18.90 -13.78
CA PHE A 242 -27.11 18.96 -15.16
C PHE A 242 -28.63 18.69 -15.29
N LYS A 243 -29.15 17.68 -14.59
CA LYS A 243 -30.60 17.40 -14.57
C LYS A 243 -31.41 18.61 -14.08
N ARG A 244 -30.92 19.31 -13.05
CA ARG A 244 -31.55 20.54 -12.54
C ARG A 244 -31.55 21.65 -13.60
N GLU A 245 -30.40 21.89 -14.24
CA GLU A 245 -30.30 22.90 -15.30
C GLU A 245 -31.26 22.65 -16.47
N LEU A 246 -31.49 21.38 -16.83
CA LEU A 246 -32.48 21.02 -17.85
C LEU A 246 -33.92 21.31 -17.41
N ILE A 247 -34.27 20.99 -16.16
CA ILE A 247 -35.59 21.32 -15.61
C ILE A 247 -35.79 22.85 -15.66
N ASP A 248 -34.81 23.62 -15.17
CA ASP A 248 -34.84 25.08 -15.19
C ASP A 248 -35.00 25.63 -16.63
N LYS A 249 -34.34 24.99 -17.61
CA LYS A 249 -34.46 25.36 -19.03
C LYS A 249 -35.87 25.11 -19.55
N VAL A 250 -36.50 23.99 -19.19
CA VAL A 250 -37.88 23.67 -19.60
C VAL A 250 -38.86 24.68 -19.04
N PHE A 251 -38.78 24.97 -17.74
CA PHE A 251 -39.65 25.96 -17.12
C PHE A 251 -39.44 27.34 -17.74
N ARG A 252 -38.19 27.76 -17.93
CA ARG A 252 -37.90 29.04 -18.62
C ARG A 252 -38.51 29.13 -20.01
N GLN A 253 -38.42 28.06 -20.82
CA GLN A 253 -39.03 28.01 -22.15
C GLN A 253 -40.57 28.01 -22.09
N ALA A 254 -41.15 27.35 -21.09
CA ALA A 254 -42.60 27.35 -20.88
C ALA A 254 -43.11 28.75 -20.50
N LYS A 255 -42.42 29.44 -19.58
CA LYS A 255 -42.71 30.82 -19.20
C LYS A 255 -42.60 31.77 -20.38
N GLU A 256 -41.51 31.69 -21.14
CA GLU A 256 -41.31 32.54 -22.33
C GLU A 256 -42.43 32.35 -23.36
N ARG A 257 -42.94 31.13 -23.55
CA ARG A 257 -44.09 30.89 -24.44
C ARG A 257 -45.40 31.41 -23.87
N LEU A 258 -45.59 31.33 -22.56
CA LEU A 258 -46.76 31.89 -21.87
C LEU A 258 -46.79 33.42 -22.01
N ASP A 259 -45.66 34.08 -21.75
CA ASP A 259 -45.50 35.54 -21.88
C ASP A 259 -45.76 36.01 -23.33
N ASN A 260 -45.47 35.16 -24.31
CA ASN A 260 -45.62 35.43 -25.74
C ASN A 260 -46.84 34.76 -26.39
N LEU A 261 -47.87 34.38 -25.61
CA LEU A 261 -49.15 33.93 -26.17
C LEU A 261 -49.70 34.94 -27.19
N SER A 262 -50.26 34.42 -28.28
CA SER A 262 -50.95 35.26 -29.26
C SER A 262 -52.13 35.97 -28.59
N GLU A 263 -52.51 37.15 -29.11
CA GLU A 263 -53.61 37.94 -28.54
C GLU A 263 -54.91 37.12 -28.45
N GLU A 264 -55.21 36.33 -29.48
CA GLU A 264 -56.41 35.48 -29.52
C GLU A 264 -56.41 34.41 -28.43
N GLU A 265 -55.29 33.70 -28.25
CA GLU A 265 -55.15 32.68 -27.21
C GLU A 265 -55.20 33.27 -25.81
N TYR A 266 -54.53 34.41 -25.61
CA TYR A 266 -54.51 35.12 -24.34
C TYR A 266 -55.92 35.58 -23.95
N LEU A 267 -56.62 36.24 -24.85
CA LEU A 267 -57.98 36.73 -24.60
C LEU A 267 -58.96 35.60 -24.35
N LYS A 268 -58.90 34.52 -25.14
CA LYS A 268 -59.77 33.35 -24.94
C LYS A 268 -59.54 32.70 -23.57
N TRP A 269 -58.29 32.64 -23.12
CA TRP A 269 -57.95 32.12 -21.79
C TRP A 269 -58.48 33.05 -20.68
N SER A 270 -58.23 34.36 -20.80
CA SER A 270 -58.66 35.36 -19.84
C SER A 270 -60.19 35.44 -19.73
N GLU A 271 -60.89 35.47 -20.86
CA GLU A 271 -62.35 35.49 -20.93
C GLU A 271 -62.97 34.35 -20.13
N ARG A 272 -62.46 33.12 -20.34
CA ARG A 272 -62.97 31.92 -19.65
C ARG A 272 -62.83 32.03 -18.14
N LEU A 273 -61.67 32.49 -17.64
CA LEU A 273 -61.40 32.59 -16.21
C LEU A 273 -62.12 33.77 -15.55
N LEU A 274 -62.28 34.87 -16.26
CA LEU A 274 -63.06 36.01 -15.79
C LEU A 274 -64.55 35.64 -15.69
N LEU A 275 -65.12 35.00 -16.73
CA LEU A 275 -66.50 34.51 -16.70
C LEU A 275 -66.78 33.53 -15.55
N SER A 276 -65.80 32.70 -15.17
CA SER A 276 -65.97 31.74 -14.08
C SER A 276 -65.85 32.35 -12.68
N ASN A 277 -65.37 33.59 -12.54
CA ASN A 277 -65.04 34.19 -11.24
C ASN A 277 -65.70 35.55 -10.97
N ILE A 278 -66.29 36.18 -11.98
CA ILE A 278 -67.02 37.45 -11.89
C ILE A 278 -68.50 37.15 -11.62
N ASP A 279 -68.98 37.49 -10.43
CA ASP A 279 -70.34 37.14 -9.97
C ASP A 279 -71.29 38.34 -10.05
N SER A 280 -70.86 39.50 -9.57
CA SER A 280 -71.69 40.71 -9.40
C SER A 280 -71.56 41.70 -10.55
N GLY A 281 -70.46 41.65 -11.29
CA GLY A 281 -70.13 42.60 -12.35
C GLY A 281 -69.51 43.90 -11.85
N LYS A 282 -69.23 44.01 -10.54
CA LYS A 282 -68.61 45.19 -9.89
C LYS A 282 -67.14 44.95 -9.52
N GLU A 283 -66.59 43.82 -9.93
CA GLU A 283 -65.23 43.42 -9.62
C GLU A 283 -64.20 44.32 -10.32
N GLU A 284 -63.09 44.59 -9.63
CA GLU A 284 -61.94 45.28 -10.21
C GLU A 284 -60.95 44.25 -10.74
N ILE A 285 -60.56 44.39 -12.00
CA ILE A 285 -59.58 43.53 -12.67
C ILE A 285 -58.30 44.33 -12.83
N LEU A 286 -57.30 43.98 -12.04
CA LEU A 286 -55.97 44.58 -12.15
C LEU A 286 -55.22 43.89 -13.28
N VAL A 287 -54.67 44.69 -14.20
CA VAL A 287 -53.92 44.26 -15.38
C VAL A 287 -52.65 45.09 -15.52
N SER A 288 -51.72 44.67 -16.38
CA SER A 288 -50.61 45.54 -16.77
C SER A 288 -51.10 46.63 -17.74
N PRO A 289 -50.41 47.78 -17.81
CA PRO A 289 -50.73 48.82 -18.79
C PRO A 289 -50.76 48.29 -20.23
N ARG A 290 -49.86 47.36 -20.57
CA ARG A 290 -49.81 46.68 -21.88
C ARG A 290 -51.09 45.91 -22.23
N ASP A 291 -51.64 45.17 -21.27
CA ASP A 291 -52.78 44.29 -21.52
C ASP A 291 -54.13 45.02 -21.34
N LYS A 292 -54.12 46.18 -20.68
CA LYS A 292 -55.33 46.93 -20.31
C LYS A 292 -56.23 47.20 -21.50
N ASP A 293 -55.74 47.88 -22.53
CA ASP A 293 -56.57 48.30 -23.67
C ASP A 293 -57.10 47.11 -24.47
N LEU A 294 -56.28 46.04 -24.59
CA LEU A 294 -56.66 44.81 -25.29
C LEU A 294 -57.81 44.09 -24.55
N MET A 295 -57.69 43.93 -23.24
CA MET A 295 -58.68 43.24 -22.41
C MET A 295 -59.95 44.08 -22.24
N GLU A 296 -59.81 45.37 -21.96
CA GLU A 296 -60.94 46.30 -21.79
C GLU A 296 -61.79 46.38 -23.07
N ARG A 297 -61.16 46.48 -24.25
CA ARG A 297 -61.87 46.57 -25.52
C ARG A 297 -62.66 45.30 -25.86
N ILE A 298 -62.10 44.12 -25.60
CA ILE A 298 -62.65 42.86 -26.12
C ILE A 298 -63.53 42.14 -25.10
N LEU A 299 -63.24 42.29 -23.80
CA LEU A 299 -63.91 41.51 -22.75
C LEU A 299 -65.08 42.27 -22.11
N VAL A 300 -65.10 43.61 -22.14
CA VAL A 300 -66.23 44.39 -21.60
C VAL A 300 -67.54 44.06 -22.34
N GLU A 301 -67.49 43.88 -23.67
CA GLU A 301 -68.67 43.50 -24.45
C GLU A 301 -69.10 42.05 -24.21
N ARG A 302 -68.15 41.13 -23.97
CA ARG A 302 -68.41 39.69 -23.85
C ARG A 302 -68.83 39.25 -22.46
N LEU A 303 -68.43 39.98 -21.41
CA LEU A 303 -68.76 39.65 -20.03
C LEU A 303 -70.20 40.02 -19.64
N ASP A 304 -70.93 40.80 -20.46
CA ASP A 304 -72.29 41.31 -20.20
C ASP A 304 -72.48 41.99 -18.82
N LYS A 305 -71.39 42.54 -18.28
CA LYS A 305 -71.36 43.18 -16.95
C LYS A 305 -70.72 44.56 -17.03
N LYS A 306 -71.58 45.57 -17.15
CA LYS A 306 -71.22 46.97 -17.48
C LYS A 306 -70.46 47.73 -16.39
N GLU A 307 -70.33 47.18 -15.18
CA GLU A 307 -69.65 47.85 -14.05
C GLU A 307 -68.24 47.32 -13.75
N THR A 308 -67.75 46.34 -14.51
CA THR A 308 -66.43 45.74 -14.30
C THR A 308 -65.34 46.70 -14.78
N ARG A 309 -64.30 46.94 -13.97
CA ARG A 309 -63.26 47.92 -14.27
C ARG A 309 -61.90 47.26 -14.46
N PHE A 310 -61.21 47.59 -15.55
CA PHE A 310 -59.83 47.20 -15.78
C PHE A 310 -58.88 48.30 -15.30
N LEU A 311 -58.04 47.99 -14.31
CA LEU A 311 -57.12 48.94 -13.66
C LEU A 311 -55.66 48.57 -14.00
N PRO A 312 -54.85 49.49 -14.55
CA PRO A 312 -53.46 49.23 -14.92
C PRO A 312 -52.52 49.29 -13.68
N GLU A 313 -52.77 48.44 -12.69
CA GLU A 313 -52.05 48.44 -11.40
C GLU A 313 -50.93 47.39 -11.33
N LEU A 314 -50.77 46.53 -12.33
CA LEU A 314 -49.68 45.54 -12.37
C LEU A 314 -48.40 46.12 -13.02
N ASN A 315 -47.28 45.42 -12.85
CA ASN A 315 -46.04 45.74 -13.54
C ASN A 315 -46.23 45.69 -15.07
N GLU A 316 -45.60 46.60 -15.80
CA GLU A 316 -45.60 46.67 -17.28
C GLU A 316 -45.31 45.33 -17.98
N LYS A 317 -44.41 44.53 -17.41
CA LYS A 317 -44.01 43.25 -17.98
C LYS A 317 -44.86 42.07 -17.52
N GLU A 318 -45.72 42.27 -16.53
CA GLU A 318 -46.59 41.21 -16.01
C GLU A 318 -47.75 40.98 -16.98
N ARG A 319 -48.14 39.71 -17.12
CA ARG A 319 -49.24 39.26 -17.99
C ARG A 319 -50.24 38.51 -17.13
N GLY A 320 -51.48 38.42 -17.59
CA GLY A 320 -52.59 37.93 -16.77
C GLY A 320 -53.21 39.07 -15.94
N PHE A 321 -53.92 38.72 -14.87
CA PHE A 321 -54.73 39.67 -14.13
C PHE A 321 -54.97 39.24 -12.69
N ILE A 322 -55.37 40.19 -11.84
CA ILE A 322 -55.85 39.91 -10.49
C ILE A 322 -57.29 40.37 -10.36
N ILE A 323 -58.16 39.50 -9.87
CA ILE A 323 -59.57 39.84 -9.58
C ILE A 323 -59.68 40.27 -8.13
N ARG A 324 -60.19 41.47 -7.88
CA ARG A 324 -60.49 41.98 -6.54
C ARG A 324 -62.02 42.04 -6.35
N LYS A 325 -62.54 41.26 -5.38
CA LYS A 325 -63.98 41.20 -5.05
C LYS A 325 -64.20 41.04 -3.53
N GLU A 326 -65.07 41.85 -2.93
CA GLU A 326 -65.54 41.70 -1.53
C GLU A 326 -64.45 41.37 -0.47
N GLY A 327 -63.26 41.98 -0.58
CA GLY A 327 -62.14 41.73 0.34
C GLY A 327 -61.28 40.50 0.02
N LEU A 328 -61.60 39.77 -1.06
CA LEU A 328 -60.80 38.69 -1.63
C LEU A 328 -60.02 39.18 -2.86
N GLN A 329 -58.80 38.68 -3.00
CA GLN A 329 -57.97 38.84 -4.20
C GLN A 329 -57.66 37.45 -4.78
N ILE A 330 -57.95 37.26 -6.06
CA ILE A 330 -57.63 36.03 -6.79
C ILE A 330 -56.59 36.38 -7.86
N ASP A 331 -55.37 35.89 -7.67
CA ASP A 331 -54.23 36.20 -8.52
C ASP A 331 -54.12 35.18 -9.68
N TYR A 332 -54.37 35.67 -10.90
CA TYR A 332 -54.17 34.95 -12.16
C TYR A 332 -53.05 35.58 -13.00
N THR A 333 -52.10 36.27 -12.36
CA THR A 333 -50.89 36.71 -13.05
C THR A 333 -50.08 35.50 -13.51
N PHE A 334 -49.41 35.63 -14.65
CA PHE A 334 -48.58 34.58 -15.19
C PHE A 334 -47.43 34.25 -14.24
N SER A 335 -46.82 35.24 -13.57
CA SER A 335 -45.82 34.96 -12.54
C SER A 335 -46.35 34.08 -11.40
N SER A 336 -47.53 34.37 -10.84
CA SER A 336 -48.11 33.58 -9.74
C SER A 336 -48.57 32.19 -10.19
N LEU A 337 -49.23 32.10 -11.35
CA LEU A 337 -49.63 30.82 -11.94
C LEU A 337 -48.41 29.96 -12.28
N PHE A 338 -47.37 30.56 -12.84
CA PHE A 338 -46.16 29.85 -13.22
C PHE A 338 -45.40 29.34 -12.00
N SER A 339 -45.25 30.15 -10.95
CA SER A 339 -44.62 29.71 -9.70
C SER A 339 -45.35 28.53 -9.07
N TYR A 340 -46.69 28.57 -9.02
CA TYR A 340 -47.49 27.47 -8.50
C TYR A 340 -47.37 26.19 -9.35
N LEU A 341 -47.41 26.34 -10.68
CA LEU A 341 -47.28 25.21 -11.61
C LEU A 341 -45.86 24.65 -11.65
N GLU A 342 -44.83 25.47 -11.45
CA GLU A 342 -43.44 25.03 -11.38
C GLU A 342 -43.25 24.08 -10.20
N ASP A 343 -43.70 24.47 -9.00
CA ASP A 343 -43.62 23.63 -7.80
C ASP A 343 -44.43 22.32 -7.94
N GLU A 344 -45.65 22.38 -8.49
CA GLU A 344 -46.51 21.20 -8.66
C GLU A 344 -46.00 20.25 -9.75
N LEU A 345 -45.46 20.79 -10.84
CA LEU A 345 -45.09 20.02 -12.01
C LEU A 345 -43.61 19.62 -12.03
N GLU A 346 -42.75 20.13 -11.14
CA GLU A 346 -41.30 19.82 -11.15
C GLU A 346 -41.05 18.32 -11.17
N ILE A 347 -41.74 17.56 -10.31
CA ILE A 347 -41.62 16.10 -10.22
C ILE A 347 -42.12 15.43 -11.51
N GLU A 348 -43.23 15.90 -12.08
CA GLU A 348 -43.79 15.32 -13.31
C GLU A 348 -42.87 15.61 -14.50
N VAL A 349 -42.33 16.82 -14.60
CA VAL A 349 -41.34 17.22 -15.60
C VAL A 349 -40.08 16.36 -15.42
N ALA A 350 -39.57 16.20 -14.21
CA ALA A 350 -38.44 15.32 -13.94
C ALA A 350 -38.71 13.86 -14.37
N ARG A 351 -39.90 13.33 -14.10
CA ARG A 351 -40.32 11.99 -14.54
C ARG A 351 -40.37 11.87 -16.06
N ILE A 352 -40.92 12.88 -16.75
CA ILE A 352 -41.02 12.90 -18.22
C ILE A 352 -39.63 12.97 -18.85
N LEU A 353 -38.74 13.79 -18.29
CA LEU A 353 -37.40 13.99 -18.83
C LEU A 353 -36.46 12.82 -18.53
N PHE A 354 -36.56 12.22 -17.34
CA PHE A 354 -35.54 11.29 -16.84
C PHE A 354 -36.03 9.86 -16.57
N GLY A 355 -37.34 9.60 -16.66
CA GLY A 355 -37.92 8.26 -16.48
C GLY A 355 -37.83 7.72 -15.04
N SER A 356 -37.68 8.60 -14.04
CA SER A 356 -37.53 8.27 -12.62
C SER A 356 -38.48 9.07 -11.75
#